data_AF-A0A7V3XFW9-F1
#
_entry.id   AF-A0A7V3XFW9-F1
#
_cell.length_a   1.000
_cell.length_b   1.000
_cell.length_c   1.000
_cell.angle_alpha   90.00
_cell.angle_beta   90.00
_cell.angle_gamma   90.00
#
_symmetry.space_group_name_H-M   'P 1'
#
loop_
_entity.id
_entity.type
_entity.pdbx_description
1 polymer ?
#
loop_
_entity_poly.entity_id
_entity_poly.type
_entity_poly.pdbx_seq_one_letter_code
_entity_poly.pdbx_strand_id
1 'polypeptide(L)' 'MYICLCKGITESQVQKLGQAGFIAAEELISMLGIDDDGCCGRCIGNIDLFLALAAGEGSRVVKCPDRDQVRT' A
#
# COMPACT_ATOMS: atom_id res chain seq x y z
N MET A 1 -4.93 -8.49 -0.13
CA MET A 1 -4.69 -8.95 -1.52
C MET A 1 -3.18 -9.10 -1.78
N TYR A 2 -2.76 -9.87 -2.79
CA TYR A 2 -1.39 -9.85 -3.32
C TYR A 2 -1.23 -8.69 -4.31
N ILE A 3 -0.19 -7.88 -4.11
CA ILE A 3 0.14 -6.72 -4.94
C ILE A 3 1.31 -7.00 -5.89
N CYS A 4 2.19 -7.95 -5.53
CA CYS A 4 3.22 -8.47 -6.43
C CYS A 4 3.23 -10.00 -6.37
N LEU A 5 2.97 -10.65 -7.50
CA LEU A 5 2.98 -12.11 -7.58
C LEU A 5 4.40 -12.69 -7.69
N CYS A 6 5.36 -11.97 -8.28
CA CYS A 6 6.74 -12.44 -8.41
C CYS A 6 7.40 -12.69 -7.05
N LYS A 7 7.13 -11.81 -6.07
CA LYS A 7 7.72 -11.84 -4.73
C LYS A 7 6.72 -12.22 -3.63
N GLY A 8 5.46 -12.52 -4.00
CA GLY A 8 4.41 -12.85 -3.04
C GLY A 8 4.08 -11.72 -2.06
N ILE A 9 4.15 -10.46 -2.52
CA ILE A 9 3.94 -9.29 -1.65
C ILE A 9 2.45 -9.06 -1.44
N THR A 10 2.05 -8.88 -0.17
CA THR A 10 0.67 -8.57 0.21
C THR A 10 0.52 -7.13 0.69
N GLU A 11 -0.70 -6.61 0.63
CA GLU A 11 -1.07 -5.31 1.23
C GLU A 11 -0.65 -5.20 2.69
N SER A 12 -0.86 -6.26 3.47
CA SER A 12 -0.49 -6.31 4.88
C SER A 12 1.03 -6.23 5.12
N GLN A 13 1.85 -6.70 4.19
CA GLN A 13 3.30 -6.52 4.28
C GLN A 13 3.69 -5.06 4.04
N VAL A 14 3.09 -4.41 3.04
CA VAL A 14 3.35 -2.99 2.76
C VAL A 14 2.89 -2.10 3.92
N GLN A 15 1.74 -2.39 4.51
CA GLN A 15 1.26 -1.70 5.72
C GLN A 15 2.24 -1.85 6.90
N LYS A 16 2.82 -3.03 7.10
CA LYS A 16 3.82 -3.26 8.15
C LYS A 16 5.11 -2.45 7.92
N LEU A 17 5.54 -2.31 6.66
CA LEU A 17 6.68 -1.45 6.32
C LEU A 17 6.36 0.02 6.62
N GLY A 18 5.16 0.48 6.26
CA GLY A 18 4.70 1.83 6.62
C GLY A 18 4.67 2.07 8.14
N GLN A 19 4.18 1.11 8.92
CA GLN A 19 4.22 1.16 10.40
C GLN A 19 5.65 1.20 10.97
N ALA A 20 6.61 0.63 10.25
CA ALA A 20 8.03 0.70 10.59
C ALA A 20 8.70 2.01 10.13
N GLY A 21 7.97 2.91 9.46
CA GLY A 21 8.44 4.23 9.02
C GLY A 21 8.88 4.30 7.56
N PHE A 22 8.79 3.21 6.80
CA PHE A 22 9.14 3.21 5.38
C PHE A 22 7.96 3.74 4.56
N ILE A 23 8.02 5.02 4.20
CA ILE A 23 6.94 5.73 3.50
C ILE A 23 7.40 6.39 2.20
N ALA A 24 8.67 6.26 1.82
CA ALA A 24 9.16 6.72 0.53
C ALA A 24 9.10 5.62 -0.55
N ALA A 25 8.95 6.02 -1.81
CA ALA A 25 8.79 5.09 -2.93
C ALA A 25 10.03 4.20 -3.11
N GLU A 26 11.21 4.79 -3.08
CA GLU A 26 12.50 4.11 -3.26
C GLU A 26 12.76 3.13 -2.11
N GLU A 27 12.40 3.51 -0.88
CA GLU A 27 12.51 2.64 0.28
C GLU A 27 11.59 1.43 0.15
N LEU A 28 10.33 1.63 -0.23
CA LEU A 28 9.38 0.54 -0.43
C LEU A 28 9.81 -0.38 -1.58
N ILE A 29 10.30 0.18 -2.70
CA ILE A 29 10.79 -0.59 -3.84
C ILE A 29 11.94 -1.51 -3.40
N SER A 30 12.94 -0.93 -2.72
CA SER A 30 14.13 -1.65 -2.27
C SER A 30 13.81 -2.68 -1.18
N MET A 31 13.01 -2.32 -0.17
CA MET A 31 12.63 -3.23 0.92
C MET A 31 11.77 -4.41 0.45
N LEU A 32 11.00 -4.21 -0.62
CA LEU A 32 10.16 -5.25 -1.23
C LEU A 32 10.91 -6.03 -2.32
N GLY A 33 12.08 -5.57 -2.75
CA GLY A 33 12.88 -6.19 -3.81
C GLY A 33 12.12 -6.33 -5.14
N ILE A 34 11.27 -5.34 -5.47
CA ILE A 34 10.48 -5.38 -6.72
C ILE A 34 11.23 -4.83 -7.93
N ASP A 35 12.42 -4.27 -7.71
CA ASP A 35 13.42 -3.84 -8.69
C ASP A 35 14.52 -4.88 -8.96
N ASP A 36 14.55 -5.99 -8.23
CA ASP A 36 15.51 -7.08 -8.46
C ASP A 36 15.31 -7.77 -9.82
N ASP A 37 16.38 -8.35 -10.38
CA ASP A 37 16.38 -9.16 -11.62
C ASP A 37 15.38 -10.34 -11.61
N GLY A 38 14.93 -10.76 -10.43
CA GLY A 38 13.92 -11.82 -10.23
C GLY A 38 12.46 -11.33 -10.23
N CYS A 39 12.21 -10.04 -10.44
CA CYS A 39 10.87 -9.45 -10.47
C CYS A 39 10.56 -8.86 -11.86
N CYS A 40 9.32 -8.99 -12.32
CA CYS A 40 8.93 -8.43 -13.62
C CYS A 40 8.81 -6.89 -13.65
N GLY A 41 9.03 -6.20 -12.53
CA GLY A 41 8.99 -4.74 -12.42
C GLY A 41 7.62 -4.07 -12.60
N ARG A 42 6.59 -4.79 -13.07
CA ARG A 42 5.26 -4.21 -13.36
C ARG A 42 4.61 -3.51 -12.18
N CYS A 43 4.88 -3.97 -10.96
CA CYS A 43 4.33 -3.40 -9.74
C CYS A 43 4.87 -1.99 -9.43
N ILE A 44 6.07 -1.65 -9.91
CA ILE A 44 6.69 -0.33 -9.73
C ILE A 44 5.82 0.75 -10.40
N GLY A 45 5.17 0.44 -11.52
CA GLY A 45 4.24 1.36 -12.18
C GLY A 45 2.98 1.69 -11.36
N ASN A 46 2.72 0.98 -10.25
CA ASN A 46 1.63 1.25 -9.32
C ASN A 46 2.14 1.64 -7.93
N ILE A 47 3.32 2.25 -7.83
CA ILE A 47 3.95 2.60 -6.55
C ILE A 47 3.06 3.46 -5.63
N ASP A 48 2.18 4.29 -6.22
CA ASP A 48 1.20 5.09 -5.47
C ASP A 48 0.30 4.23 -4.57
N LEU A 49 -0.08 3.04 -5.02
CA LEU A 49 -0.83 2.09 -4.21
C LEU A 49 -0.02 1.62 -3.00
N PHE A 50 1.28 1.39 -3.17
CA PHE A 50 2.16 0.98 -2.08
C PHE A 50 2.31 2.10 -1.05
N LEU A 51 2.48 3.34 -1.51
CA LEU A 51 2.54 4.52 -0.65
C LEU A 51 1.23 4.71 0.14
N ALA A 52 0.08 4.61 -0.52
CA ALA A 52 -1.22 4.69 0.13
C ALA A 52 -1.41 3.57 1.18
N LEU A 53 -0.97 2.35 0.89
CA LEU A 53 -1.00 1.24 1.84
C LEU A 53 -0.06 1.47 3.03
N ALA A 54 1.17 1.92 2.78
CA ALA A 54 2.14 2.24 3.83
C ALA A 54 1.66 3.38 4.74
N ALA A 55 1.02 4.40 4.17
CA ALA A 55 0.39 5.50 4.91
C ALA A 55 -0.87 5.09 5.69
N GLY A 56 -1.35 3.85 5.52
CA GLY A 56 -2.58 3.35 6.16
C GLY A 56 -3.87 3.84 5.50
N GLU A 57 -3.80 4.30 4.26
CA GLU A 57 -4.93 4.78 3.46
C GLU A 57 -5.58 3.67 2.62
N GLY A 58 -4.89 2.53 2.43
CA GLY A 58 -5.37 1.41 1.63
C GLY A 58 -6.50 0.55 2.21
N SER A 59 -7.30 1.10 3.14
CA SER A 59 -8.60 0.54 3.53
C SER A 59 -9.52 1.61 4.10
N ARG A 60 -9.65 2.74 3.40
CA ARG A 60 -10.80 3.63 3.57
C ARG A 60 -11.58 3.69 2.27
N VAL A 61 -12.44 2.70 2.11
CA VAL A 61 -13.81 3.03 1.70
C VAL A 61 -14.24 4.20 2.59
N VAL A 62 -14.60 5.31 1.96
CA VAL A 62 -15.20 6.46 2.62
C VAL A 62 -16.37 5.99 3.48
N LYS A 63 -16.36 6.43 4.74
CA LYS A 63 -17.38 6.23 5.77
C LYS A 63 -18.77 6.58 5.23
N CYS A 64 -19.79 5.80 5.59
CA CYS A 64 -21.15 6.33 5.66
C CYS A 64 -21.12 7.54 6.61
N PRO A 65 -21.61 8.74 6.24
CA PRO A 65 -21.78 9.80 7.22
C PRO A 65 -22.77 9.33 8.28
N ASP A 66 -22.39 9.44 9.56
CA ASP A 66 -23.26 9.15 10.70
C ASP A 66 -24.61 9.85 10.55
N ARG A 67 -25.68 9.07 10.70
CA ARG A 67 -27.09 9.41 10.45
C ARG A 67 -27.69 10.31 11.54
N ASP A 68 -26.98 11.33 12.02
CA ASP A 68 -27.38 12.14 13.18
C ASP A 68 -27.27 13.67 12.96
N GLN A 69 -27.44 14.16 11.73
CA GLN A 69 -27.54 15.61 11.44
C GLN A 69 -28.80 16.03 10.67
N VAL A 70 -29.90 15.26 10.73
CA VAL A 70 -31.22 15.75 10.32
C VAL A 70 -32.11 15.89 11.55
N ARG A 71 -31.77 16.87 12.38
CA ARG A 71 -32.69 17.45 13.35
C ARG A 71 -32.56 18.97 13.23
N THR A 72 -33.39 19.57 12.38
CA THR A 72 -34.18 20.78 12.63
C THR A 72 -35.20 20.88 11.51
#